data_AF-A0A8S3AIQ4-F1
#
_entry.id   AF-A0A8S3AIQ4-F1
#
_cell.length_a   1.000
_cell.length_b   1.000
_cell.length_c   1.000
_cell.angle_alpha   90.00
_cell.angle_beta   90.00
_cell.angle_gamma   90.00
#
_symmetry.space_group_name_H-M   'P 1'
#
loop_
_entity.id
_entity.type
_entity.pdbx_description
1 polymer ?
#
loop_
_entity_poly.entity_id
_entity_poly.type
_entity_poly.pdbx_seq_one_letter_code
_entity_poly.pdbx_strand_id
1 'polypeptide(L)'
;FTIIASGFLLITVLDNEDRALIVVGSIIVIGACGPAWASFGVNHLDIGGNYAAVLMGISNCFGSTPGFIVPLITGYIVQNSQLKREWNDVFIIPIFISVATLMFYTFFAAGELQPWALHSSEEHQRVLNNNAASRDISEHNAE
;
A
#
# COMPACT_ATOMS: atom_id res chain seq x y z
N PHE A 1 1.60 12.45 -2.14
CA PHE A 1 2.30 11.83 -3.28
C PHE A 1 1.34 11.51 -4.43
N THR A 2 0.30 10.70 -4.22
CA THR A 2 -0.80 10.46 -5.18
C THR A 2 -1.50 11.74 -5.68
N ILE A 3 -1.73 12.72 -4.80
CA ILE A 3 -2.34 14.02 -5.20
C ILE A 3 -1.47 14.80 -6.20
N ILE A 4 -0.14 14.69 -6.09
CA ILE A 4 0.81 15.35 -6.99
C ILE A 4 0.82 14.64 -8.36
N ALA A 5 0.80 13.30 -8.36
CA ALA A 5 0.71 12.50 -9.57
C ALA A 5 -0.63 12.71 -10.31
N SER A 6 -1.74 12.75 -9.58
CA SER A 6 -3.08 13.03 -10.13
C SER A 6 -3.21 14.46 -10.65
N GLY A 7 -2.61 15.44 -9.97
CA GLY A 7 -2.58 16.84 -10.41
C GLY A 7 -1.76 17.02 -11.70
N PHE A 8 -0.62 16.33 -11.82
CA PHE A 8 0.19 16.35 -13.04
C PHE A 8 -0.55 15.70 -14.22
N LEU A 9 -1.23 14.56 -14.01
CA LEU A 9 -2.06 13.92 -15.04
C LEU A 9 -3.20 14.83 -15.52
N LEU A 10 -3.85 15.56 -14.61
CA LEU A 10 -4.89 16.52 -14.97
C LEU A 10 -4.34 17.66 -15.84
N ILE A 11 -3.14 18.18 -15.53
CA ILE A 11 -2.47 19.22 -16.31
C ILE A 11 -2.10 18.70 -17.72
N THR A 12 -1.57 17.48 -17.83
CA THR A 12 -1.24 16.87 -19.13
C THR A 12 -2.46 16.57 -20.01
N VAL A 13 -3.66 16.44 -19.44
CA VAL A 13 -4.92 16.26 -20.18
C VAL A 13 -5.46 17.61 -20.69
N LEU A 14 -5.10 18.72 -20.03
CA LEU A 14 -5.53 20.06 -20.39
C LEU A 14 -4.63 20.70 -21.45
N ASP A 15 -3.34 20.35 -21.47
CA ASP A 15 -2.36 20.92 -22.41
C ASP A 15 -2.13 20.00 -23.62
N ASN A 16 -2.43 20.50 -24.83
CA ASN A 16 -2.46 19.68 -26.05
C ASN A 16 -1.18 19.78 -26.90
N GLU A 17 -0.18 20.56 -26.49
CA GLU A 17 0.82 21.02 -27.44
C GLU A 17 2.06 20.13 -27.61
N ASP A 18 2.41 19.24 -26.66
CA ASP A 18 3.58 18.34 -26.85
C ASP A 18 3.42 16.93 -26.26
N ARG A 19 3.14 15.96 -27.14
CA ARG A 19 2.99 14.53 -26.78
C ARG A 19 4.23 13.94 -26.10
N ALA A 20 5.43 14.40 -26.47
CA ALA A 20 6.68 13.92 -25.89
C ALA A 20 6.83 14.33 -24.42
N LEU A 21 6.43 15.56 -24.08
CA LEU A 21 6.53 16.10 -22.73
C LEU A 21 5.55 15.39 -21.78
N ILE A 22 4.36 15.07 -22.27
CA ILE A 22 3.34 14.26 -21.56
C ILE A 22 3.88 12.87 -21.24
N VAL A 23 4.50 12.19 -22.21
CA VAL A 23 5.02 10.82 -22.04
C VAL A 23 6.19 10.81 -21.06
N VAL A 24 7.17 11.71 -21.24
CA VAL A 24 8.34 11.78 -20.35
C VAL A 24 7.94 12.16 -18.93
N GLY A 25 7.06 13.15 -18.77
CA GLY A 25 6.53 13.55 -17.47
C GLY A 25 5.78 12.41 -16.75
N SER A 26 4.97 11.65 -17.49
CA SER A 26 4.25 10.49 -16.93
C SER A 26 5.21 9.41 -16.44
N ILE A 27 6.29 9.13 -17.17
CA ILE A 27 7.31 8.14 -16.76
C ILE A 27 8.00 8.58 -15.48
N ILE A 28 8.35 9.86 -15.34
CA ILE A 28 9.01 10.40 -14.16
C ILE A 28 8.09 10.32 -12.94
N VAL A 29 6.81 10.66 -13.10
CA VAL A 29 5.81 10.60 -12.03
C VAL A 29 5.58 9.15 -11.56
N ILE A 30 5.47 8.20 -12.49
CA ILE A 30 5.32 6.78 -12.16
C ILE A 30 6.61 6.24 -11.51
N GLY A 31 7.78 6.63 -12.01
CA GLY A 31 9.07 6.26 -11.41
C GLY A 31 9.22 6.74 -9.97
N ALA A 32 8.71 7.92 -9.67
CA ALA A 32 8.67 8.46 -8.31
C ALA A 32 7.74 7.69 -7.37
N CYS A 33 6.87 6.78 -7.84
CA CYS A 33 6.02 5.94 -6.98
C CYS A 33 6.80 4.91 -6.17
N GLY A 34 7.97 4.47 -6.62
CA GLY A 34 8.73 3.38 -5.98
C GLY A 34 8.98 3.55 -4.47
N PRO A 35 9.47 4.72 -4.01
CA PRO A 35 9.69 4.98 -2.59
C PRO A 35 8.42 4.92 -1.72
N ALA A 36 7.25 5.21 -2.28
CA ALA A 36 5.98 5.14 -1.55
C ALA A 36 5.58 3.70 -1.24
N TRP A 37 5.84 2.77 -2.16
CA TRP A 37 5.63 1.34 -1.94
C TRP A 37 6.61 0.78 -0.91
N ALA A 38 7.87 1.22 -0.96
CA ALA A 38 8.88 0.83 0.03
C ALA A 38 8.45 1.23 1.44
N SER A 39 7.93 2.45 1.60
CA SER A 39 7.47 2.99 2.91
C SER A 39 6.30 2.20 3.51
N PHE A 40 5.41 1.63 2.68
CA PHE A 40 4.29 0.82 3.14
C PHE A 40 4.73 -0.55 3.68
N GLY A 41 5.73 -1.16 3.03
CA GLY A 41 6.28 -2.45 3.45
C GLY A 41 6.96 -2.39 4.81
N VAL A 42 7.73 -1.33 5.10
CA VAL A 42 8.43 -1.18 6.39
C VAL A 42 7.45 -0.95 7.54
N ASN A 43 6.37 -0.19 7.33
CA ASN A 43 5.39 0.11 8.40
C ASN A 43 4.63 -1.15 8.87
N HIS A 44 4.40 -2.14 8.00
CA HIS A 44 3.81 -3.43 8.40
C HIS A 44 4.80 -4.34 9.15
N LEU A 45 6.08 -4.27 8.80
CA LEU A 45 7.15 -5.01 9.48
C LEU A 45 7.43 -4.41 10.88
N ASP A 46 7.38 -3.09 11.00
CA ASP A 46 7.62 -2.38 12.26
C ASP A 46 6.44 -2.54 13.24
N ILE A 47 5.18 -2.51 12.76
CA ILE A 47 4.00 -2.65 13.63
C ILE A 47 3.67 -4.12 13.94
N GLY A 48 3.90 -5.04 12.98
CA GLY A 48 3.34 -6.38 13.02
C GLY A 48 4.15 -7.43 13.79
N GLY A 49 5.45 -7.21 14.00
CA GLY A 49 6.34 -8.25 14.53
C GLY A 49 6.16 -9.58 13.76
N ASN A 50 5.84 -10.66 14.47
CA ASN A 50 5.59 -11.99 13.87
C ASN A 50 4.27 -12.11 13.08
N TYR A 51 3.32 -11.16 13.21
CA TYR A 51 2.06 -11.16 12.47
C TYR A 51 2.09 -10.29 11.19
N ALA A 52 3.24 -9.67 10.89
CA ALA A 52 3.41 -8.81 9.73
C ALA A 52 3.04 -9.50 8.41
N ALA A 53 3.35 -10.79 8.25
CA ALA A 53 3.03 -11.56 7.04
C ALA A 53 1.51 -11.77 6.84
N VAL A 54 0.76 -12.01 7.92
CA VAL A 54 -0.70 -12.19 7.87
C VAL A 54 -1.40 -10.86 7.59
N LEU A 55 -0.96 -9.78 8.25
CA LEU A 55 -1.45 -8.43 8.00
C LEU A 55 -1.17 -8.00 6.55
N MET A 56 0.04 -8.26 6.05
CA MET A 56 0.41 -7.98 4.66
C MET A 56 -0.41 -8.79 3.65
N GLY A 57 -0.73 -10.05 3.96
CA GLY A 57 -1.61 -10.88 3.14
C GLY A 57 -3.04 -10.34 3.06
N ILE A 58 -3.61 -9.95 4.20
CA ILE A 58 -4.95 -9.33 4.26
C ILE A 58 -4.98 -8.01 3.48
N SER A 59 -3.97 -7.15 3.69
CA SER A 59 -3.82 -5.89 2.93
C SER A 59 -3.74 -6.14 1.42
N ASN A 60 -3.04 -7.18 0.97
CA ASN A 60 -2.94 -7.52 -0.45
C ASN A 60 -4.28 -8.01 -1.04
N CYS A 61 -5.07 -8.78 -0.29
CA CYS A 61 -6.41 -9.17 -0.70
C CYS A 61 -7.31 -7.94 -0.92
N PHE A 62 -7.34 -7.01 0.02
CA PHE A 62 -8.08 -5.76 -0.13
C PHE A 62 -7.50 -4.87 -1.24
N GLY A 63 -6.17 -4.86 -1.44
CA GLY A 63 -5.51 -4.12 -2.51
C GLY A 63 -5.78 -4.67 -3.92
N SER A 64 -6.00 -5.98 -4.05
CA SER A 64 -6.30 -6.65 -5.31
C SER A 64 -7.77 -6.51 -5.72
N THR A 65 -8.67 -6.30 -4.75
CA THR A 65 -10.12 -6.25 -4.99
C THR A 65 -10.54 -5.09 -5.94
N PRO A 66 -10.02 -3.85 -5.79
CA PRO A 66 -10.27 -2.78 -6.74
C PRO A 66 -9.87 -3.11 -8.18
N GLY A 67 -8.87 -3.98 -8.37
CA GLY A 67 -8.32 -4.34 -9.69
C GLY A 67 -9.35 -4.94 -10.64
N PHE A 68 -10.36 -5.64 -10.12
CA PHE A 68 -11.45 -6.18 -10.94
C PHE A 68 -12.77 -5.41 -10.79
N ILE A 69 -12.99 -4.74 -9.65
CA ILE A 69 -14.21 -3.94 -9.43
C ILE A 69 -14.22 -2.69 -10.31
N VAL A 70 -13.08 -2.00 -10.46
CA VAL A 70 -13.01 -0.73 -11.19
C VAL A 70 -13.36 -0.89 -12.67
N PRO A 71 -12.80 -1.86 -13.43
CA PRO A 71 -13.18 -2.07 -14.83
C PRO A 71 -14.66 -2.42 -15.01
N LEU A 72 -15.26 -3.17 -14.08
CA LEU A 72 -16.68 -3.49 -14.11
C LEU A 72 -17.54 -2.23 -13.97
N ILE A 73 -17.24 -1.39 -12.97
CA ILE A 73 -17.95 -0.12 -12.75
C ILE A 73 -17.77 0.81 -13.96
N THR A 74 -16.55 0.95 -14.47
CA THR A 74 -16.27 1.77 -15.66
C THR A 74 -17.05 1.28 -16.88
N GLY A 75 -17.19 -0.04 -17.06
CA GLY A 75 -18.00 -0.62 -18.14
C GLY A 75 -19.50 -0.34 -18.03
N TYR A 76 -20.01 -0.14 -16.82
CA TYR A 76 -21.41 0.28 -16.61
C TYR A 76 -21.64 1.78 -16.82
N ILE A 77 -20.64 2.61 -16.46
CA ILE A 77 -20.72 4.08 -16.56
C ILE A 77 -20.50 4.55 -18.00
N VAL A 78 -19.55 3.94 -18.72
CA VAL A 78 -19.23 4.33 -20.11
C VAL A 78 -20.08 3.51 -21.07
N GLN A 79 -21.30 3.97 -21.33
CA GLN A 79 -22.22 3.34 -22.29
C GLN A 79 -22.06 3.92 -23.70
N ASN A 80 -21.64 5.19 -23.81
CA ASN A 80 -21.29 5.84 -25.06
C ASN A 80 -19.88 6.44 -24.93
N SER A 81 -18.89 5.69 -25.42
CA SER A 81 -17.46 6.04 -25.38
C SER A 81 -17.09 7.41 -25.99
N GLN A 82 -18.03 8.06 -26.69
CA GLN A 82 -17.90 9.37 -27.33
C GLN A 82 -18.20 10.55 -26.39
N LEU A 83 -18.90 10.35 -25.26
CA LEU A 83 -19.24 11.44 -24.34
C LEU A 83 -18.10 11.71 -23.34
N LYS A 84 -17.50 12.91 -23.42
CA LYS A 84 -16.55 13.42 -22.42
C LYS A 84 -17.11 13.41 -20.98
N ARG A 85 -18.43 13.50 -20.82
CA ARG A 85 -19.09 13.55 -19.51
C ARG A 85 -19.01 12.22 -18.76
N GLU A 86 -19.21 11.10 -19.44
CA GLU A 86 -19.18 9.76 -18.83
C GLU A 86 -17.78 9.43 -18.28
N TRP A 87 -16.73 9.83 -19.01
CA TRP A 87 -15.36 9.68 -18.54
C TRP A 87 -15.02 10.58 -17.35
N ASN A 88 -15.58 11.79 -17.29
CA ASN A 88 -15.35 12.69 -16.15
C ASN A 88 -15.85 12.08 -14.83
N ASP A 89 -17.02 11.43 -14.87
CA ASP A 89 -17.60 10.75 -13.71
C ASP A 89 -16.72 9.59 -13.23
N VAL A 90 -16.14 8.81 -14.17
CA VAL A 90 -15.20 7.71 -13.86
C VAL A 90 -13.94 8.23 -13.15
N PHE A 91 -13.43 9.40 -13.52
CA PHE A 91 -12.25 9.99 -12.88
C PHE A 91 -12.53 10.69 -11.56
N ILE A 92 -13.76 11.19 -11.33
CA ILE A 92 -14.16 11.83 -10.07
C ILE A 92 -14.32 10.82 -8.93
N ILE A 93 -14.87 9.64 -9.19
CA ILE A 93 -15.11 8.59 -8.19
C ILE A 93 -13.85 8.22 -7.37
N PRO A 94 -12.69 7.90 -7.99
CA PRO A 94 -11.48 7.56 -7.23
C PRO A 94 -10.91 8.72 -6.42
N ILE A 95 -11.19 9.98 -6.80
CA ILE A 95 -10.78 11.16 -6.01
C ILE A 95 -11.52 11.16 -4.67
N PHE A 96 -12.85 10.94 -4.68
CA PHE A 96 -13.64 10.85 -3.45
C PHE A 96 -13.19 9.69 -2.56
N ILE A 97 -12.95 8.52 -3.15
CA ILE A 97 -12.48 7.33 -2.42
C ILE A 97 -11.10 7.60 -1.78
N SER A 98 -10.21 8.27 -2.50
CA SER A 98 -8.87 8.62 -2.00
C SER A 98 -8.94 9.60 -0.83
N VAL A 99 -9.79 10.62 -0.90
CA VAL A 99 -10.00 11.58 0.19
C VAL A 99 -10.62 10.90 1.41
N ALA A 100 -11.63 10.04 1.22
CA ALA A 100 -12.25 9.27 2.30
C ALA A 100 -11.23 8.33 2.98
N THR A 101 -10.41 7.64 2.18
CA THR A 101 -9.33 6.76 2.67
C THR A 101 -8.30 7.56 3.46
N LEU A 102 -7.91 8.73 2.96
CA LEU A 102 -6.96 9.60 3.65
C LEU A 102 -7.52 10.07 5.00
N MET A 103 -8.78 10.54 5.04
CA MET A 103 -9.41 10.93 6.30
C MET A 103 -9.44 9.76 7.28
N PHE A 104 -9.89 8.59 6.84
CA PHE A 104 -9.93 7.40 7.69
C PHE A 104 -8.53 7.05 8.22
N TYR A 105 -7.52 7.04 7.34
CA TYR A 105 -6.15 6.77 7.75
C TYR A 105 -5.64 7.81 8.75
N THR A 106 -5.89 9.10 8.55
CA THR A 106 -5.42 10.16 9.46
C THR A 106 -6.06 10.06 10.85
N PHE A 107 -7.32 9.63 10.96
CA PHE A 107 -7.99 9.51 12.26
C PHE A 107 -7.71 8.19 12.98
N PHE A 108 -7.50 7.10 12.25
CA PHE A 108 -7.41 5.74 12.84
C PHE A 108 -6.00 5.14 12.81
N ALA A 109 -5.04 5.69 12.05
CA ALA A 109 -3.68 5.19 12.03
C ALA A 109 -2.94 5.61 13.31
N ALA A 110 -2.53 4.62 14.10
CA ALA A 110 -1.59 4.79 15.21
C ALA A 110 -0.17 4.47 14.72
N GLY A 111 0.79 5.33 15.05
CA GLY A 111 2.20 5.17 14.69
C GLY A 111 3.05 4.44 15.74
N GLU A 112 2.44 3.87 16.77
CA GLU A 112 3.14 3.16 17.84
C GLU A 112 2.99 1.64 17.71
N LEU A 113 4.05 0.94 18.11
CA LEU A 113 4.11 -0.52 18.16
C LEU A 113 3.02 -1.02 19.11
N GLN A 114 2.08 -1.79 18.58
CA GLN A 114 0.93 -2.22 19.37
C GLN A 114 1.37 -3.19 20.49
N PRO A 115 0.77 -3.13 21.71
CA PRO A 115 1.25 -3.89 22.87
C PRO A 115 1.29 -5.41 22.66
N TRP A 116 0.41 -5.95 21.80
CA TRP A 116 0.38 -7.37 21.45
C TRP A 116 1.60 -7.81 20.64
N ALA A 117 2.23 -6.90 19.89
CA ALA A 117 3.46 -7.18 19.16
C ALA A 117 4.66 -7.32 20.12
N LEU A 118 4.68 -6.56 21.22
CA LEU A 118 5.72 -6.61 22.25
C LEU A 118 5.79 -7.98 22.93
N HIS A 119 4.63 -8.52 23.31
CA HIS A 119 4.53 -9.84 23.96
C HIS A 119 5.03 -10.98 23.06
N SER A 120 4.81 -10.87 21.74
CA SER A 120 5.29 -11.86 20.78
C SER A 120 6.82 -11.85 20.62
N SER A 121 7.45 -10.68 20.75
CA SER A 121 8.91 -10.53 20.66
C SER A 121 9.60 -11.13 21.89
N GLU A 122 9.07 -10.85 23.09
CA GLU A 122 9.61 -11.43 24.33
C GLU A 122 9.50 -12.96 24.37
N GLU A 123 8.37 -13.52 23.91
CA GLU A 123 8.16 -14.96 23.89
C GLU A 123 9.09 -15.67 22.90
N HIS A 124 9.30 -15.09 21.71
CA HIS A 124 10.25 -15.61 20.73
C HIS A 124 11.68 -15.60 21.28
N GLN A 125 12.10 -14.52 21.96
CA GLN A 125 13.41 -14.41 22.59
C GLN A 125 13.63 -15.45 23.69
N ARG A 126 12.59 -15.71 24.51
CA ARG A 126 12.62 -16.75 25.56
C ARG A 126 12.80 -18.16 24.98
N VAL A 127 12.11 -18.49 23.89
CA VAL A 127 12.24 -19.80 23.22
C VAL A 127 13.65 -19.99 22.66
N LEU A 128 14.21 -18.97 22.00
CA LEU A 128 15.59 -19.04 21.48
C LEU A 128 16.62 -19.24 22.60
N ASN A 129 16.48 -18.52 23.70
CA ASN A 129 17.38 -18.63 24.84
C ASN A 129 17.30 -20.02 25.50
N ASN A 130 16.09 -20.56 25.65
CA ASN A 130 15.88 -21.92 26.16
C ASN A 130 16.50 -22.98 25.23
N ASN A 131 16.37 -22.81 23.91
CA ASN A 131 16.94 -23.73 22.94
C ASN A 131 18.48 -23.68 22.92
N ALA A 132 19.07 -22.49 23.05
CA ALA A 132 20.52 -22.32 23.15
C ALA A 132 21.06 -22.98 24.43
N ALA A 133 20.44 -22.70 25.58
CA ALA A 133 20.82 -23.32 26.86
C ALA A 133 20.68 -24.86 26.81
N SER A 134 19.65 -25.38 26.15
CA SER A 134 19.45 -26.83 25.96
C SER A 134 20.56 -27.46 25.13
N ARG A 135 21.08 -26.74 24.12
CA ARG A 135 22.20 -27.19 23.28
C ARG A 135 23.51 -27.20 24.06
N ASP A 136 23.80 -26.15 24.81
CA ASP A 136 25.01 -26.06 25.65
C ASP A 136 25.05 -27.20 26.69
N ILE A 137 23.91 -27.53 27.30
CA ILE A 137 23.79 -28.67 28.23
C ILE A 137 24.05 -30.00 27.52
N SER A 138 23.55 -30.16 26.29
CA SER A 138 23.75 -31.39 25.52
C SER A 138 25.20 -31.59 25.07
N GLU A 139 25.90 -30.51 24.74
CA GLU A 139 27.32 -30.54 24.36
C GLU A 139 28.21 -30.80 25.57
N HIS A 140 27.93 -30.19 26.73
CA HIS A 140 28.65 -30.45 27.97
C HIS A 140 28.51 -31.90 28.48
N ASN A 141 27.37 -32.55 28.24
CA ASN A 141 27.14 -33.94 28.65
C ASN A 141 27.71 -34.98 27.65
N ALA A 142 28.21 -34.53 26.49
CA ALA A 142 28.80 -35.39 25.46
C ALA A 142 30.33 -35.49 25.58
N GLU A 143 30.96 -34.67 26.42
CA GLU A 143 32.38 -34.73 26.82
C GLU A 143 32.60 -35.63 28.04
#